data_AF-A0A527ZGV3-F1
#
_entry.id   AF-A0A527ZGV3-F1
#
_cell.length_a   1.000
_cell.length_b   1.000
_cell.length_c   1.000
_cell.angle_alpha   90.00
_cell.angle_beta   90.00
_cell.angle_gamma   90.00
#
_symmetry.space_group_name_H-M   'P 1'
#
loop_
_entity.id
_entity.type
_entity.pdbx_description
1 polymer ?
#
loop_
_entity_poly.entity_id
_entity_poly.type
_entity_poly.pdbx_seq_one_letter_code
_entity_poly.pdbx_strand_id
1 'polypeptide(L)'
;YKGRPFNSGDFAKDIESAALESIKEQLRERFSAIRHPDTGEFPTVLVLGEALDDLRLSIEGSPKLLALVKEKMSENEQESTTFLPVQSGPPKAFLSYSFDDRDLAEKVSRGLMANGIDTWWAEWEIRSGDSLRRKIDEGLGNCTHFIVLLTPSAMQK
;
A
#
# COMPACT_ATOMS: atom_id res chain seq x y z
N TYR A 1 -0.70 -28.93 -26.16
CA TYR A 1 -1.07 -27.71 -25.41
C TYR A 1 -0.01 -26.65 -25.71
N LYS A 2 -0.37 -25.41 -26.07
CA LYS A 2 0.59 -24.36 -26.51
C LYS A 2 1.66 -24.85 -27.52
N GLY A 3 1.25 -25.61 -28.54
CA GLY A 3 2.14 -26.08 -29.61
C GLY A 3 3.17 -27.17 -29.25
N ARG A 4 3.17 -27.70 -28.02
CA ARG A 4 4.04 -28.82 -27.58
C ARG A 4 3.24 -30.12 -27.39
N PRO A 5 3.89 -31.31 -27.51
CA PRO A 5 3.26 -32.58 -27.17
C PRO A 5 2.77 -32.55 -25.72
N PHE A 6 1.56 -33.09 -25.50
CA PHE A 6 0.93 -33.08 -24.18
C PHE A 6 1.71 -33.97 -23.21
N ASN A 7 2.17 -33.38 -22.10
CA ASN A 7 2.84 -34.08 -21.01
C ASN A 7 1.99 -33.91 -19.75
N SER A 8 1.53 -35.03 -19.19
CA SER A 8 0.68 -35.06 -18.00
C SER A 8 1.38 -34.48 -16.77
N GLY A 9 2.71 -34.60 -16.68
CA GLY A 9 3.49 -34.04 -15.59
C GLY A 9 3.56 -32.51 -15.63
N ASP A 10 3.72 -31.93 -16.82
CA ASP A 10 3.79 -30.47 -16.98
C ASP A 10 2.42 -29.83 -16.74
N PHE A 11 1.35 -30.47 -17.21
CA PHE A 11 -0.01 -30.00 -16.96
C PHE A 11 -0.40 -30.02 -15.47
N ALA A 12 -0.02 -31.07 -14.74
CA ALA A 12 -0.27 -31.15 -13.30
C ALA A 12 0.46 -30.03 -12.53
N LYS A 13 1.73 -29.77 -12.88
CA LYS A 13 2.52 -28.67 -12.29
C LYS A 13 1.93 -27.29 -12.58
N ASP A 14 1.45 -27.07 -13.81
CA ASP A 14 0.81 -25.80 -14.18
C ASP A 14 -0.46 -25.55 -13.34
N ILE A 15 -1.27 -26.58 -13.10
CA ILE A 15 -2.46 -26.49 -12.24
C ILE A 15 -2.07 -26.21 -10.78
N GLU A 16 -1.08 -26.92 -10.26
CA GLU A 16 -0.60 -26.77 -8.89
C GLU A 16 -0.06 -25.36 -8.65
N SER A 17 0.75 -24.85 -9.59
CA SER A 17 1.30 -23.49 -9.54
C SER A 17 0.19 -22.44 -9.58
N ALA A 18 -0.82 -22.61 -10.45
CA ALA A 18 -1.95 -21.70 -10.53
C ALA A 18 -2.80 -21.70 -9.26
N ALA A 19 -3.00 -22.88 -8.65
CA ALA A 19 -3.70 -23.00 -7.37
C ALA A 19 -2.92 -22.32 -6.24
N LEU A 20 -1.60 -22.51 -6.18
CA LEU A 20 -0.73 -21.85 -5.20
C LEU A 20 -0.79 -20.33 -5.32
N GLU A 21 -0.65 -19.78 -6.52
CA GLU A 21 -0.72 -18.34 -6.74
C GLU A 21 -2.09 -17.77 -6.37
N SER A 22 -3.17 -18.48 -6.68
CA SER A 22 -4.51 -18.08 -6.24
C SER A 22 -4.65 -18.05 -4.73
N ILE A 23 -4.03 -18.99 -4.00
CA ILE A 23 -4.06 -19.02 -2.53
C ILE A 23 -3.25 -17.87 -1.95
N LYS A 24 -2.05 -17.61 -2.49
CA LYS A 24 -1.21 -16.48 -2.07
C LYS A 24 -1.95 -15.15 -2.21
N GLU A 25 -2.59 -14.93 -3.35
CA GLU A 25 -3.33 -13.69 -3.60
C GLU A 25 -4.53 -13.57 -2.64
N GLN A 26 -5.30 -14.64 -2.43
CA GLN A 26 -6.42 -14.62 -1.47
C GLN A 26 -5.96 -14.28 -0.04
N LEU A 27 -4.86 -14.86 0.43
CA LEU A 27 -4.31 -14.57 1.75
C LEU A 27 -3.83 -13.12 1.84
N ARG A 28 -3.12 -12.65 0.82
CA ARG A 28 -2.64 -11.28 0.73
C ARG A 28 -3.80 -10.28 0.74
N GLU A 29 -4.80 -10.47 -0.11
CA GLU A 29 -5.98 -9.60 -0.19
C GLU A 29 -6.74 -9.56 1.15
N ARG A 30 -6.99 -10.73 1.75
CA ARG A 30 -7.72 -10.83 3.01
C ARG A 30 -7.06 -10.03 4.13
N PHE A 31 -5.76 -10.19 4.34
CA PHE A 31 -5.08 -9.53 5.46
C PHE A 31 -4.69 -8.09 5.14
N SER A 32 -4.33 -7.77 3.90
CA SER A 32 -4.02 -6.39 3.50
C SER A 32 -5.25 -5.47 3.49
N ALA A 33 -6.46 -6.02 3.44
CA ALA A 33 -7.71 -5.28 3.56
C ALA A 33 -8.08 -4.88 5.00
N ILE A 34 -7.39 -5.42 6.02
CA ILE A 34 -7.65 -5.06 7.41
C ILE A 34 -7.27 -3.59 7.63
N ARG A 35 -8.14 -2.87 8.34
CA ARG A 35 -7.94 -1.47 8.72
C ARG A 35 -8.08 -1.36 10.23
N HIS A 36 -7.13 -0.69 10.88
CA HIS A 36 -7.28 -0.30 12.27
C HIS A 36 -8.44 0.71 12.39
N PRO A 37 -9.42 0.52 13.29
CA PRO A 37 -10.65 1.31 13.32
C PRO A 37 -10.39 2.81 13.57
N ASP A 38 -9.44 3.13 14.45
CA ASP A 38 -9.18 4.53 14.83
C ASP A 38 -8.22 5.27 13.88
N THR A 39 -7.25 4.56 13.29
CA THR A 39 -6.13 5.20 12.56
C THR A 39 -6.21 4.98 11.05
N GLY A 40 -7.05 4.05 10.57
CA GLY A 40 -7.07 3.66 9.16
C GLY A 40 -5.82 2.89 8.70
N GLU A 41 -4.87 2.62 9.59
CA GLU A 41 -3.64 1.90 9.29
C GLU A 41 -3.95 0.50 8.71
N PHE A 42 -3.16 0.09 7.72
CA PHE A 42 -3.26 -1.21 7.09
C PHE A 42 -1.91 -1.93 7.13
N PRO A 43 -1.90 -3.27 7.20
CA PRO A 43 -0.67 -4.00 7.34
C PRO A 43 0.03 -4.16 5.99
N THR A 44 1.35 -4.26 6.02
CA THR A 44 2.11 -4.79 4.87
C THR A 44 2.11 -6.31 4.98
N VAL A 45 1.60 -6.99 3.95
CA VAL A 45 1.47 -8.44 3.93
C VAL A 45 2.33 -9.02 2.81
N LEU A 46 3.23 -9.92 3.18
CA LEU A 46 4.06 -10.69 2.25
C LEU A 46 3.73 -12.18 2.43
N VAL A 47 3.45 -12.86 1.32
CA VAL A 47 3.25 -14.31 1.30
C VAL A 47 4.45 -14.92 0.57
N LEU A 48 5.20 -15.75 1.28
CA LEU A 48 6.39 -16.44 0.78
C LEU A 48 6.09 -17.93 0.63
N GLY A 49 6.80 -18.57 -0.30
CA GLY A 49 6.72 -20.02 -0.50
C GLY A 49 6.59 -20.41 -1.97
N GLU A 50 7.09 -21.59 -2.31
CA GLU A 50 7.00 -22.19 -3.66
C GLU A 50 6.07 -23.40 -3.70
N ALA A 51 5.58 -23.86 -2.54
CA ALA A 51 4.65 -24.97 -2.40
C ALA A 51 3.63 -24.68 -1.28
N LEU A 52 2.59 -25.51 -1.17
CA LEU A 52 1.55 -25.34 -0.15
C LEU A 52 2.06 -25.60 1.27
N ASP A 53 3.05 -26.48 1.42
CA ASP A 53 3.63 -26.90 2.70
C ASP A 53 4.75 -25.99 3.21
N ASP A 54 5.31 -25.11 2.36
CA ASP A 54 6.31 -24.11 2.76
C ASP A 54 5.74 -22.68 2.88
N LEU A 55 4.43 -22.51 2.69
CA LEU A 55 3.79 -21.21 2.65
C LEU A 55 3.89 -20.50 4.00
N ARG A 56 4.48 -19.30 3.99
CA ARG A 56 4.72 -18.47 5.19
C ARG A 56 4.17 -17.07 4.97
N LEU A 57 3.59 -16.50 6.01
CA LEU A 57 3.14 -15.11 6.00
C LEU A 57 4.11 -14.25 6.81
N SER A 58 4.41 -13.07 6.30
CA SER A 58 5.03 -11.99 7.06
C SER A 58 4.09 -10.79 7.06
N ILE A 59 3.74 -10.32 8.26
CA ILE A 59 2.82 -9.20 8.45
C ILE A 59 3.51 -8.12 9.26
N GLU A 60 3.60 -6.93 8.68
CA GLU A 60 4.18 -5.76 9.30
C GLU A 60 3.13 -4.70 9.63
N GLY A 61 3.28 -4.02 10.76
CA GLY A 61 2.36 -2.96 11.19
C GLY A 61 2.62 -2.51 12.63
N SER A 62 1.84 -1.54 13.10
CA SER A 62 1.89 -1.10 14.48
C SER A 62 1.48 -2.22 15.44
N PRO A 63 1.94 -2.20 16.70
CA PRO A 63 1.57 -3.22 17.68
C PRO A 63 0.05 -3.39 17.84
N LYS A 64 -0.70 -2.28 17.77
CA LYS A 64 -2.17 -2.30 17.87
C LYS A 64 -2.81 -2.95 16.65
N LEU A 65 -2.33 -2.63 15.44
CA LEU A 65 -2.82 -3.26 14.22
C LEU A 65 -2.49 -4.75 14.18
N LEU A 66 -1.27 -5.15 14.57
CA LEU A 66 -0.88 -6.56 14.58
C LEU A 66 -1.72 -7.37 15.56
N ALA A 67 -2.11 -6.80 16.70
CA ALA A 67 -3.06 -7.45 17.62
C ALA A 67 -4.42 -7.69 16.95
N LEU A 68 -4.97 -6.69 16.26
CA LEU A 68 -6.23 -6.81 15.51
C LEU A 68 -6.15 -7.84 14.38
N VAL A 69 -5.02 -7.91 13.67
CA VAL A 69 -4.80 -8.92 12.62
C VAL A 69 -4.78 -10.32 13.23
N LYS A 70 -4.08 -10.52 14.35
CA LYS A 70 -4.04 -11.82 15.06
C LYS A 70 -5.42 -12.30 15.48
N GLU A 71 -6.28 -11.42 15.99
CA GLU A 71 -7.66 -11.76 16.37
C GLU A 71 -8.51 -12.23 15.18
N LYS A 72 -8.15 -11.85 13.95
CA LYS A 72 -8.83 -12.26 12.69
C LYS A 72 -8.20 -13.49 12.03
N MET A 73 -7.21 -14.12 12.67
CA MET A 73 -6.51 -15.30 12.19
C MET A 73 -6.81 -16.51 13.07
N SER A 74 -6.91 -17.68 12.46
CA SER A 74 -6.92 -18.95 13.18
C SER A 74 -5.55 -19.25 13.81
N GLU A 75 -5.51 -20.12 14.83
CA GLU A 75 -4.26 -20.47 15.53
C GLU A 75 -3.18 -21.00 14.57
N ASN A 76 -3.55 -21.90 13.64
CA ASN A 76 -2.64 -22.44 12.64
C ASN A 76 -2.07 -21.35 11.70
N GLU A 77 -2.89 -20.35 11.33
CA GLU A 77 -2.42 -19.23 10.52
C GLU A 77 -1.44 -18.36 11.30
N GLN A 78 -1.65 -18.18 12.61
CA GLN A 78 -0.73 -17.42 13.46
C GLN A 78 0.61 -18.13 13.62
N GLU A 79 0.64 -19.45 13.75
CA GLU A 79 1.88 -20.24 13.85
C GLU A 79 2.78 -20.11 12.61
N SER A 80 2.16 -20.06 11.42
CA SER A 80 2.86 -19.89 10.14
C SER A 80 3.07 -18.41 9.75
N THR A 81 2.79 -17.47 10.67
CA THR A 81 2.92 -16.03 10.42
C THR A 81 3.99 -15.40 11.30
N THR A 82 4.94 -14.71 10.66
CA THR A 82 5.88 -13.82 11.33
C THR A 82 5.27 -12.42 11.44
N PHE A 83 5.14 -11.90 12.66
CA PHE A 83 4.64 -10.55 12.91
C PHE A 83 5.79 -9.61 13.22
N LEU A 84 5.96 -8.57 12.40
CA LEU A 84 7.05 -7.60 12.51
C LEU A 84 6.47 -6.26 12.97
N PRO A 85 6.65 -5.86 14.23
CA PRO A 85 6.21 -4.54 14.69
C PRO A 85 7.05 -3.46 14.02
N VAL A 86 6.42 -2.61 13.23
CA VAL A 86 7.07 -1.43 12.65
C VAL A 86 6.61 -0.21 13.44
N GLN A 87 7.56 0.60 13.89
CA GLN A 87 7.25 1.96 14.34
C GLN A 87 6.96 2.81 13.11
N SER A 88 5.74 2.73 12.58
CA SER A 88 5.28 3.62 11.54
C SER A 88 4.29 4.60 12.15
N GLY A 89 4.59 5.89 12.07
CA GLY A 89 3.55 6.92 12.22
C GLY A 89 2.54 6.81 11.06
N PRO A 90 1.41 7.52 11.12
CA PRO A 90 0.49 7.58 9.99
C PRO A 90 1.28 7.98 8.72
N PRO A 91 0.98 7.38 7.56
CA PRO A 91 1.63 7.76 6.31
C PRO A 91 1.45 9.25 6.08
N LYS A 92 2.55 9.94 5.79
CA LYS A 92 2.58 11.38 5.58
C LYS A 92 2.66 11.65 4.09
N ALA A 93 1.60 12.20 3.52
CA ALA A 93 1.55 12.57 2.11
C ALA A 93 1.80 14.06 1.95
N PHE A 94 2.76 14.40 1.10
CA PHE A 94 2.90 15.74 0.56
C PHE A 94 2.02 15.87 -0.68
N LEU A 95 1.05 16.80 -0.67
CA LEU A 95 0.19 17.08 -1.81
C LEU A 95 0.61 18.39 -2.50
N SER A 96 1.21 18.24 -3.67
CA SER A 96 1.66 19.32 -4.53
C SER A 96 0.58 19.71 -5.55
N TYR A 97 0.27 21.00 -5.66
CA TYR A 97 -0.76 21.50 -6.58
C TYR A 97 -0.45 22.94 -7.06
N SER A 98 -1.09 23.34 -8.15
CA SER A 98 -1.06 24.73 -8.62
C SER A 98 -2.08 25.56 -7.85
N PHE A 99 -1.86 26.86 -7.68
CA PHE A 99 -2.81 27.76 -7.01
C PHE A 99 -4.25 27.62 -7.55
N ASP A 100 -4.39 27.43 -8.86
CA ASP A 100 -5.67 27.32 -9.55
C ASP A 100 -6.44 26.03 -9.19
N ASP A 101 -5.76 25.02 -8.62
CA ASP A 101 -6.32 23.72 -8.24
C ASP A 101 -6.64 23.60 -6.73
N ARG A 102 -6.60 24.71 -5.98
CA ARG A 102 -6.76 24.71 -4.52
C ARG A 102 -8.01 23.97 -4.03
N ASP A 103 -9.16 24.19 -4.67
CA ASP A 103 -10.41 23.54 -4.30
C ASP A 103 -10.37 22.02 -4.50
N LEU A 104 -9.63 21.55 -5.52
CA LEU A 104 -9.42 20.13 -5.77
C LEU A 104 -8.44 19.54 -4.75
N ALA A 105 -7.35 20.25 -4.46
CA ALA A 105 -6.36 19.86 -3.46
C ALA A 105 -6.98 19.74 -2.07
N GLU A 106 -7.89 20.64 -1.69
CA GLU A 106 -8.63 20.55 -0.44
C GLU A 106 -9.51 19.29 -0.39
N LYS A 107 -10.22 18.97 -1.47
CA LYS A 107 -11.05 17.75 -1.53
C LYS A 107 -10.20 16.48 -1.43
N VAL A 108 -9.10 16.42 -2.15
CA VAL A 108 -8.17 15.28 -2.15
C VAL A 108 -7.54 15.12 -0.76
N SER A 109 -7.01 16.19 -0.17
CA SER A 109 -6.41 16.15 1.16
C SER A 109 -7.39 15.72 2.25
N ARG A 110 -8.62 16.24 2.25
CA ARG A 110 -9.67 15.78 3.17
C ARG A 110 -9.97 14.30 2.99
N GLY A 111 -10.01 13.80 1.75
CA GLY A 111 -10.18 12.38 1.45
C GLY A 111 -9.03 11.53 1.99
N LEU A 112 -7.78 11.97 1.80
CA LEU A 112 -6.59 11.29 2.31
C LEU A 112 -6.58 11.27 3.85
N MET A 113 -6.85 12.41 4.50
CA MET A 113 -6.95 12.51 5.96
C MET A 113 -8.06 11.62 6.53
N ALA A 114 -9.23 11.58 5.87
CA ALA A 114 -10.33 10.71 6.27
C ALA A 114 -9.99 9.21 6.18
N ASN A 115 -8.96 8.85 5.40
CA ASN A 115 -8.44 7.49 5.26
C ASN A 115 -7.16 7.26 6.10
N GLY A 116 -6.85 8.15 7.06
CA GLY A 116 -5.71 7.96 7.97
C GLY A 116 -4.35 8.42 7.43
N ILE A 117 -4.33 9.16 6.32
CA ILE A 117 -3.11 9.69 5.71
C ILE A 117 -2.94 11.15 6.15
N ASP A 118 -1.94 11.41 6.98
CA ASP A 118 -1.57 12.77 7.38
C ASP A 118 -1.09 13.54 6.15
N THR A 119 -1.89 14.51 5.69
CA THR A 119 -1.67 15.16 4.40
C THR A 119 -1.29 16.62 4.59
N TRP A 120 -0.10 16.98 4.12
CA TRP A 120 0.34 18.36 4.06
C TRP A 120 0.00 18.99 2.70
N TRP A 121 -0.84 20.02 2.71
CA TRP A 121 -1.34 20.70 1.50
C TRP A 121 -1.47 22.23 1.65
N ALA A 122 -1.56 22.79 2.85
CA ALA A 122 -1.81 24.23 3.01
C ALA A 122 -0.56 25.11 2.78
N GLU A 123 0.65 24.57 2.97
CA GLU A 123 1.90 25.36 2.96
C GLU A 123 2.59 25.42 1.58
N TRP A 124 2.18 24.60 0.61
CA TRP A 124 2.98 24.30 -0.58
C TRP A 124 2.23 24.52 -1.90
N GLU A 125 1.87 25.77 -2.18
CA GLU A 125 1.39 26.20 -3.50
C GLU A 125 2.58 26.40 -4.45
N ILE A 126 2.59 25.73 -5.62
CA ILE A 126 3.59 25.99 -6.66
C ILE A 126 3.16 27.24 -7.43
N ARG A 127 3.97 28.31 -7.34
CA ARG A 127 3.76 29.52 -8.15
C ARG A 127 4.54 29.43 -9.46
N SER A 128 4.06 30.17 -10.46
CA SER A 128 4.76 30.30 -11.74
C SER A 128 6.17 30.86 -11.52
N GLY A 129 7.19 30.08 -11.88
CA GLY A 129 8.60 30.43 -11.73
C GLY A 129 9.31 29.78 -10.53
N ASP A 130 8.58 29.08 -9.65
CA ASP A 130 9.21 28.32 -8.57
C ASP A 130 9.96 27.09 -9.14
N SER A 131 11.13 26.80 -8.58
CA SER A 131 11.81 25.54 -8.87
C SER A 131 11.07 24.41 -8.15
N LEU A 132 10.28 23.63 -8.91
CA LEU A 132 9.57 22.45 -8.41
C LEU A 132 10.48 21.54 -7.57
N ARG A 133 11.73 21.33 -8.02
CA ARG A 133 12.72 20.53 -7.28
C ARG A 133 13.02 21.09 -5.88
N ARG A 134 13.24 22.40 -5.75
CA ARG A 134 13.49 23.02 -4.43
C ARG A 134 12.29 22.88 -3.51
N LYS A 135 11.07 23.07 -4.04
CA LYS A 135 9.83 22.88 -3.26
C LYS A 135 9.63 21.44 -2.81
N ILE A 136 10.00 20.47 -3.65
CA ILE A 136 10.00 19.05 -3.31
C ILE A 136 11.01 18.77 -2.20
N ASP A 137 12.26 19.24 -2.34
CA ASP A 137 13.32 19.01 -1.36
C ASP A 137 12.95 19.59 0.03
N GLU A 138 12.29 20.74 0.07
CA GLU A 138 11.82 21.36 1.31
C GLU A 138 10.60 20.64 1.92
N GLY A 139 9.73 20.05 1.09
CA GLY A 139 8.51 19.33 1.52
C GLY A 139 8.69 17.86 1.88
N LEU A 140 9.76 17.21 1.40
CA LEU A 140 10.00 15.77 1.55
C LEU A 140 10.59 15.34 2.90
N GLY A 141 11.10 16.27 3.71
CA GLY A 141 11.88 15.94 4.92
C GLY A 141 11.15 15.06 5.96
N ASN A 142 9.81 15.02 5.92
CA ASN A 142 8.98 14.27 6.87
C ASN A 142 7.84 13.46 6.22
N CYS A 143 7.80 13.35 4.88
CA CYS A 143 6.71 12.67 4.17
C CYS A 143 7.12 11.28 3.70
N THR A 144 6.22 10.30 3.81
CA THR A 144 6.42 8.96 3.24
C THR A 144 6.00 8.88 1.78
N HIS A 145 5.11 9.78 1.33
CA HIS A 145 4.56 9.80 -0.02
C HIS A 145 4.55 11.22 -0.59
N PHE A 146 4.72 11.33 -1.92
CA PHE A 146 4.66 12.57 -2.68
C PHE A 146 3.60 12.45 -3.77
N ILE A 147 2.60 13.33 -3.76
CA ILE A 147 1.44 13.33 -4.66
C ILE A 147 1.42 14.65 -5.41
N VAL A 148 1.22 14.62 -6.73
CA VAL A 148 1.12 15.83 -7.57
C VAL A 148 -0.20 15.84 -8.32
N LEU A 149 -0.94 16.95 -8.23
CA LEU A 149 -2.12 17.17 -9.07
C LEU A 149 -1.70 17.73 -10.43
N LEU A 150 -1.87 16.90 -11.47
CA LEU A 150 -1.61 17.28 -12.87
C LEU A 150 -2.92 17.61 -13.57
N THR A 151 -3.35 18.86 -13.48
CA THR A 151 -4.51 19.39 -14.22
C THR A 151 -4.04 20.11 -15.49
N PRO A 152 -4.92 20.37 -16.47
CA PRO A 152 -4.58 21.21 -17.61
C PRO A 152 -4.00 22.58 -17.21
N SER A 153 -4.51 23.18 -16.13
CA SER A 153 -3.99 24.43 -15.57
C SER A 153 -2.56 24.29 -15.04
N ALA A 154 -2.22 23.12 -14.47
CA ALA A 154 -0.87 22.80 -14.03
C ALA A 154 0.11 22.55 -15.19
N MET A 155 -0.38 22.18 -16.38
CA MET A 155 0.43 21.84 -17.57
C MET A 155 0.55 22.96 -18.61
N GLN A 156 -0.35 23.95 -18.62
CA GLN A 156 -0.35 25.06 -19.59
C GLN A 156 0.72 26.14 -19.31
N LYS A 157 1.73 25.82 -18.50
CA LYS A 157 2.74 26.78 -18.04
C LYS A 157 4.14 26.21 -18.18
#